data_AF-A0A418NAT3-F1
#
_entry.id   AF-A0A418NAT3-F1
#
_cell.length_a   1.000
_cell.length_b   1.000
_cell.length_c   1.000
_cell.angle_alpha   90.00
_cell.angle_beta   90.00
_cell.angle_gamma   90.00
#
_symmetry.space_group_name_H-M   'P 1'
#
loop_
_entity.id
_entity.type
_entity.pdbx_description
1 polymer ?
#
loop_
_entity_poly.entity_id
_entity_poly.type
_entity_poly.pdbx_seq_one_letter_code
_entity_poly.pdbx_strand_id
1 'polypeptide(L)'
;MKIRIKGNSVRFRLTQSEVKQLSETGSVQETTEFGAQTFQYRVQLMKGIQNLEASYTQNEIVLSIPETDGKDWFQKEIVGFEHEMPLPEGKKLHLLVEKDFACLENTSEDQSDNYPNPKLQC
;
A
#
# COMPACT_ATOMS: atom_id res chain seq x y z
N MET A 1 -2.49 -7.17 -4.30
CA MET A 1 -2.45 -5.84 -3.65
C MET A 1 -3.30 -4.88 -4.46
N LYS A 2 -3.98 -3.90 -3.84
CA LYS A 2 -4.77 -2.91 -4.61
C LYS A 2 -4.31 -1.47 -4.40
N ILE A 3 -4.43 -0.70 -5.48
CA ILE A 3 -4.12 0.73 -5.52
C ILE A 3 -5.40 1.51 -5.85
N ARG A 4 -5.63 2.61 -5.12
CA ARG A 4 -6.71 3.57 -5.39
C ARG A 4 -6.12 4.96 -5.55
N ILE A 5 -6.49 5.63 -6.63
CA ILE A 5 -6.06 7.00 -6.94
C ILE A 5 -7.30 7.90 -7.01
N LYS A 6 -7.27 9.06 -6.33
CA LYS A 6 -8.34 10.06 -6.38
C LYS A 6 -7.75 11.46 -6.22
N GLY A 7 -7.83 12.27 -7.28
CA GLY A 7 -7.16 13.58 -7.26
C GLY A 7 -5.65 13.40 -7.03
N ASN A 8 -5.05 14.26 -6.21
CA ASN A 8 -3.63 14.15 -5.85
C ASN A 8 -3.42 13.29 -4.59
N SER A 9 -3.99 12.08 -4.61
CA SER A 9 -3.90 11.12 -3.51
C SER A 9 -3.74 9.70 -4.04
N VAL A 10 -2.83 8.95 -3.44
CA VAL A 10 -2.58 7.53 -3.73
C VAL A 10 -2.73 6.73 -2.46
N ARG A 11 -3.52 5.66 -2.54
CA ARG A 11 -3.80 4.76 -1.43
C ARG A 11 -3.51 3.32 -1.83
N PHE A 12 -2.71 2.62 -1.04
CA PHE A 12 -2.47 1.19 -1.17
C PHE A 12 -3.21 0.44 -0.07
N ARG A 13 -3.83 -0.68 -0.42
CA ARG A 13 -4.31 -1.66 0.57
C ARG A 13 -3.65 -2.99 0.33
N LEU A 14 -3.11 -3.56 1.39
CA LEU A 14 -2.38 -4.82 1.35
C LEU A 14 -3.14 -5.89 2.14
N THR A 15 -3.29 -7.07 1.55
CA THR A 15 -3.85 -8.25 2.23
C THR A 15 -2.92 -8.76 3.33
N GLN A 16 -3.35 -9.75 4.11
CA GLN A 16 -2.51 -10.32 5.17
C GLN A 16 -1.22 -10.92 4.61
N SER A 17 -1.31 -11.71 3.54
CA SER A 17 -0.14 -12.33 2.91
C SER A 17 0.81 -11.30 2.31
N GLU A 18 0.29 -10.18 1.81
CA GLU A 18 1.10 -9.10 1.22
C GLU A 18 1.85 -8.30 2.27
N VAL A 19 1.21 -7.97 3.40
CA VAL A 19 1.92 -7.32 4.52
C VAL A 19 2.99 -8.25 5.08
N LYS A 20 2.69 -9.55 5.19
CA LYS A 20 3.69 -10.55 5.60
C LYS A 20 4.87 -10.59 4.63
N GLN A 21 4.61 -10.69 3.33
CA GLN A 21 5.64 -10.68 2.29
C GLN A 21 6.48 -9.40 2.35
N LEU A 22 5.84 -8.24 2.52
CA LEU A 22 6.54 -6.95 2.65
C LEU A 22 7.47 -6.95 3.87
N SER A 23 6.99 -7.43 5.02
CA SER A 23 7.79 -7.52 6.26
C SER A 23 8.96 -8.51 6.15
N GLU A 24 8.78 -9.64 5.46
CA GLU A 24 9.81 -10.69 5.35
C GLU A 24 10.82 -10.43 4.22
N THR A 25 10.37 -9.95 3.07
CA THR A 25 11.18 -9.82 1.85
C THR A 25 11.56 -8.38 1.51
N GLY A 26 10.89 -7.41 2.13
CA GLY A 26 11.12 -5.98 1.91
C GLY A 26 10.34 -5.39 0.75
N SER A 27 9.58 -6.16 -0.04
CA SER A 27 8.75 -5.59 -1.11
C SER A 27 7.58 -6.48 -1.54
N VAL A 28 6.53 -5.85 -2.05
CA VAL A 28 5.41 -6.49 -2.76
C VAL A 28 5.09 -5.67 -4.00
N GLN A 29 4.85 -6.35 -5.12
CA GLN A 29 4.61 -5.72 -6.42
C GLN A 29 3.42 -6.40 -7.11
N GLU A 30 2.67 -5.61 -7.85
CA GLU A 30 1.60 -6.07 -8.74
C GLU A 30 1.75 -5.46 -10.13
N THR A 31 1.04 -6.07 -11.08
CA THR A 31 1.10 -5.68 -12.48
C THR A 31 -0.29 -5.70 -13.11
N THR A 32 -0.60 -4.71 -13.93
CA THR A 32 -1.80 -4.66 -14.76
C THR A 32 -1.41 -4.47 -16.22
N GLU A 33 -1.87 -5.37 -17.07
CA GLU A 33 -1.59 -5.35 -18.51
C GLU A 33 -2.65 -4.54 -19.26
N PHE A 34 -2.20 -3.58 -20.06
CA PHE A 34 -3.01 -2.72 -20.92
C PHE A 34 -2.55 -2.86 -22.38
N GLY A 35 -2.89 -4.00 -23.00
CA GLY A 35 -2.47 -4.32 -24.35
C GLY A 35 -0.94 -4.39 -24.45
N ALA A 36 -0.32 -3.45 -25.16
CA ALA A 36 1.13 -3.40 -25.32
C ALA A 36 1.87 -2.71 -24.16
N GLN A 37 1.15 -2.12 -23.20
CA GLN A 37 1.73 -1.42 -22.07
C GLN A 37 1.44 -2.15 -20.76
N THR A 38 2.33 -1.98 -19.81
CA THR A 38 2.23 -2.58 -18.49
C THR A 38 2.26 -1.46 -17.46
N PHE A 39 1.27 -1.44 -16.57
CA PHE A 39 1.27 -0.58 -15.39
C PHE A 39 1.70 -1.41 -14.19
N GLN A 40 2.71 -0.93 -13.47
CA GLN A 40 3.23 -1.61 -12.29
C GLN A 40 3.03 -0.74 -11.06
N TYR A 41 2.85 -1.38 -9.92
CA TYR A 41 2.83 -0.68 -8.66
C TYR A 41 3.44 -1.55 -7.57
N ARG A 42 4.23 -0.91 -6.71
CA ARG A 42 5.06 -1.58 -5.71
C ARG A 42 4.96 -0.85 -4.38
N VAL A 43 4.96 -1.62 -3.31
CA VAL A 43 5.26 -1.14 -1.96
C VAL A 43 6.56 -1.79 -1.52
N GLN A 44 7.50 -0.99 -1.02
CA GLN A 44 8.81 -1.48 -0.59
C GLN A 44 9.26 -0.83 0.71
N LEU A 45 10.13 -1.53 1.43
CA LEU A 45 10.84 -0.98 2.58
C LEU A 45 12.07 -0.20 2.11
N MET A 46 12.31 0.95 2.72
CA MET A 46 13.46 1.78 2.40
C MET A 46 14.16 2.23 3.68
N LYS A 47 15.50 2.12 3.68
CA LYS A 47 16.36 2.59 4.77
C LYS A 47 16.62 4.08 4.61
N GLY A 48 16.70 4.79 5.73
CA GLY A 48 17.11 6.20 5.76
C GLY A 48 15.99 7.21 5.49
N ILE A 49 14.76 6.77 5.23
CA ILE A 49 13.57 7.63 5.18
C ILE A 49 12.84 7.60 6.51
N GLN A 50 12.18 8.71 6.87
CA GLN A 50 11.41 8.84 8.12
C GLN A 50 9.90 8.79 7.91
N ASN A 51 9.44 9.09 6.69
CA ASN A 51 8.04 9.14 6.33
C ASN A 51 7.82 8.38 5.01
N LEU A 52 6.56 8.17 4.63
CA LEU A 52 6.25 7.59 3.32
C LEU A 52 6.73 8.50 2.18
N GLU A 53 7.33 7.88 1.17
CA GLU A 53 7.71 8.55 -0.08
C GLU A 53 7.12 7.79 -1.26
N ALA A 54 6.85 8.50 -2.36
CA ALA A 54 6.37 7.90 -3.59
C ALA A 54 7.12 8.43 -4.80
N SER A 55 7.40 7.55 -5.76
CA SER A 55 7.96 7.90 -7.06
C SER A 55 7.10 7.31 -8.18
N TYR A 56 7.18 7.94 -9.35
CA TYR A 56 6.58 7.43 -10.57
C TYR A 56 7.58 7.50 -11.72
N THR A 57 8.04 6.35 -12.18
CA THR A 57 9.02 6.23 -13.27
C THR A 57 8.70 5.00 -14.12
N GLN A 58 8.85 5.09 -15.44
CA GLN A 58 8.68 3.94 -16.34
C GLN A 58 7.37 3.15 -16.16
N ASN A 59 6.24 3.85 -15.97
CA ASN A 59 4.91 3.25 -15.71
C ASN A 59 4.80 2.46 -14.40
N GLU A 60 5.73 2.67 -13.45
CA GLU A 60 5.71 2.08 -12.12
C GLU A 60 5.49 3.16 -11.05
N ILE A 61 4.47 2.98 -10.20
CA ILE A 61 4.36 3.73 -8.94
C ILE A 61 5.05 2.93 -7.84
N VAL A 62 6.03 3.51 -7.17
CA VAL A 62 6.69 2.89 -6.01
C VAL A 62 6.38 3.70 -4.77
N LEU A 63 5.74 3.07 -3.79
CA LEU A 63 5.60 3.59 -2.43
C LEU A 63 6.71 3.01 -1.55
N SER A 64 7.49 3.87 -0.92
CA SER A 64 8.52 3.49 0.04
C SER A 64 8.05 3.75 1.47
N ILE A 65 8.11 2.71 2.30
CA ILE A 65 7.82 2.76 3.74
C ILE A 65 9.15 2.72 4.51
N PRO A 66 9.32 3.52 5.59
CA PRO A 66 10.47 3.39 6.46
C PRO A 66 10.69 1.94 6.91
N GLU A 67 11.91 1.41 6.75
CA GLU A 67 12.23 0.02 7.13
C GLU A 67 11.90 -0.28 8.60
N THR A 68 12.05 0.73 9.48
CA THR A 68 11.72 0.66 10.90
C THR A 68 10.24 0.39 11.17
N ASP A 69 9.36 0.84 10.28
CA ASP A 69 7.92 0.66 10.41
C ASP A 69 7.47 -0.65 9.78
N GLY A 70 7.94 -0.94 8.57
CA GLY A 70 7.43 -2.04 7.76
C GLY A 70 7.95 -3.43 8.12
N LYS A 71 9.13 -3.57 8.75
CA LYS A 71 9.67 -4.89 9.14
C LYS A 71 8.79 -5.65 10.13
N ASP A 72 8.19 -4.94 11.07
CA ASP A 72 7.34 -5.55 12.12
C ASP A 72 5.85 -5.27 11.88
N TRP A 73 5.48 -4.64 10.76
CA TRP A 73 4.11 -4.18 10.52
C TRP A 73 3.10 -5.33 10.49
N PHE A 74 3.50 -6.50 9.98
CA PHE A 74 2.66 -7.70 10.01
C PHE A 74 2.22 -8.08 11.43
N GLN A 75 3.13 -7.97 12.41
CA GLN A 75 2.89 -8.35 13.81
C GLN A 75 2.21 -7.26 14.64
N LYS A 76 2.25 -6.00 14.19
CA LYS A 76 1.69 -4.86 14.91
C LYS A 76 0.19 -4.68 14.62
N GLU A 77 -0.55 -4.16 15.59
CA GLU A 77 -1.97 -3.78 15.41
C GLU A 77 -2.16 -2.50 14.58
N ILE A 78 -1.06 -1.82 14.20
CA ILE A 78 -1.10 -0.63 13.36
C ILE A 78 -1.81 -0.94 12.04
N VAL A 79 -2.89 -0.22 11.77
CA VAL A 79 -3.72 -0.38 10.57
C VAL A 79 -2.99 0.06 9.32
N GLY A 80 -2.23 1.15 9.38
CA GLY A 80 -1.57 1.74 8.22
C GLY A 80 -0.76 2.97 8.58
N PHE A 81 -0.18 3.57 7.55
CA PHE A 81 0.66 4.77 7.62
C PHE A 81 0.16 5.80 6.60
N GLU A 82 0.24 7.07 6.95
CA GLU A 82 -0.13 8.18 6.08
C GLU A 82 0.94 9.27 6.08
N HIS A 83 1.07 9.97 4.96
CA HIS A 83 1.96 11.13 4.86
C HIS A 83 1.53 12.08 3.73
N GLU A 84 1.70 13.39 3.95
CA GLU A 84 1.63 14.38 2.88
C GLU A 84 3.03 14.66 2.32
N MET A 85 3.40 13.96 1.25
CA MET A 85 4.69 14.15 0.61
C MET A 85 4.73 15.50 -0.13
N PRO A 86 5.68 16.41 0.21
CA PRO A 86 5.82 17.68 -0.48
C PRO A 86 6.28 17.47 -1.93
N LEU A 87 5.72 18.25 -2.84
CA LEU A 87 6.09 18.29 -4.26
C LEU A 87 6.61 19.69 -4.62
N PRO A 88 7.25 19.84 -5.80
CA PRO A 88 7.60 21.15 -6.33
C PRO A 88 6.39 22.10 -6.38
N GLU A 89 6.67 23.41 -6.38
CA GLU A 89 5.65 24.47 -6.46
C GLU A 89 4.64 24.48 -5.30
N GLY A 90 5.00 23.93 -4.14
CA GLY A 90 4.15 23.93 -2.95
C GLY A 90 2.95 22.96 -3.02
N LYS A 91 2.91 22.09 -4.04
CA LYS A 91 1.94 21.00 -4.13
C LYS A 91 2.27 19.92 -3.12
N LYS A 92 1.29 19.04 -2.84
CA LYS A 92 1.46 17.91 -1.94
C LYS A 92 0.75 16.68 -2.49
N LEU A 93 1.40 15.52 -2.38
CA LEU A 93 0.80 14.23 -2.69
C LEU A 93 0.40 13.55 -1.39
N HIS A 94 -0.88 13.24 -1.23
CA HIS A 94 -1.35 12.49 -0.06
C HIS A 94 -1.12 11.00 -0.28
N LEU A 95 -0.34 10.37 0.61
CA LEU A 95 0.00 8.96 0.59
C LEU A 95 -0.66 8.24 1.75
N LEU A 96 -1.25 7.09 1.47
CA LEU A 96 -1.83 6.20 2.48
C LEU A 96 -1.52 4.75 2.13
N VAL A 97 -1.08 3.96 3.09
CA VAL A 97 -0.93 2.51 2.95
C VAL A 97 -1.52 1.85 4.17
N GLU A 98 -2.38 0.86 3.97
CA GLU A 98 -3.09 0.23 5.09
C GLU A 98 -3.34 -1.26 4.84
N LYS A 99 -3.69 -1.96 5.91
CA LYS A 99 -4.19 -3.34 5.92
C LYS A 99 -5.56 -3.40 5.25
N ASP A 100 -5.74 -4.30 4.30
CA ASP A 100 -7.00 -4.50 3.61
C ASP A 100 -7.93 -5.36 4.47
N PHE A 101 -8.96 -4.74 5.05
CA PHE A 101 -9.96 -5.45 5.84
C PHE A 101 -11.07 -6.01 4.95
N ALA A 102 -11.55 -7.21 5.29
CA ALA A 102 -12.70 -7.81 4.66
C ALA A 102 -13.90 -6.85 4.76
N CYS A 103 -14.62 -6.69 3.66
CA CYS A 103 -15.83 -5.89 3.62
C CYS A 103 -16.99 -6.70 4.24
N LEU A 104 -17.99 -5.99 4.78
CA LEU A 104 -19.17 -6.62 5.37
C LEU A 104 -20.17 -7.11 4.31
N GLU A 105 -19.99 -6.68 3.07
CA GLU A 105 -20.87 -7.00 1.94
C GLU A 105 -20.20 -7.99 0.99
N ASN A 106 -21.01 -8.83 0.35
CA ASN A 106 -20.55 -9.72 -0.71
C ASN A 106 -20.14 -8.87 -1.92
N THR A 107 -18.83 -8.77 -2.17
CA THR A 107 -18.31 -8.23 -3.42
C THR A 107 -17.95 -9.38 -4.36
N SER A 108 -17.75 -9.09 -5.64
CA SER A 108 -17.23 -10.06 -6.61
C SER A 108 -15.72 -10.34 -6.44
N GLU A 109 -15.06 -9.68 -5.50
CA GLU A 109 -13.63 -9.86 -5.22
C GLU A 109 -13.44 -10.95 -4.17
N ASP A 110 -12.38 -11.76 -4.31
CA ASP A 110 -11.96 -12.69 -3.26
C ASP A 110 -11.40 -11.89 -2.08
N GLN A 111 -11.95 -12.13 -0.88
CA GLN A 111 -11.56 -11.45 0.36
C GLN A 111 -11.02 -12.44 1.41
N SER A 112 -10.75 -13.68 1.04
CA SER A 112 -10.30 -14.73 1.96
C SER A 112 -8.96 -14.43 2.64
N ASP A 113 -8.10 -13.63 2.00
CA ASP A 113 -6.79 -13.21 2.51
C ASP A 113 -6.81 -11.80 3.16
N ASN A 114 -7.98 -11.19 3.31
CA ASN A 114 -8.11 -9.88 3.95
C ASN A 114 -8.08 -9.99 5.47
N TYR A 115 -7.72 -8.90 6.15
CA TYR A 115 -7.79 -8.80 7.61
C TYR A 115 -9.25 -8.87 8.09
N PRO A 116 -9.55 -9.53 9.22
CA PRO A 116 -10.92 -9.62 9.73
C PRO A 116 -11.46 -8.22 10.05
N ASN A 117 -12.68 -7.93 9.58
CA ASN A 117 -13.27 -6.62 9.82
C ASN A 117 -13.49 -6.39 11.33
N PRO A 118 -12.95 -5.33 11.94
CA PRO A 118 -13.14 -5.06 13.36
C PRO A 118 -14.62 -4.83 13.74
N LYS A 119 -15.49 -4.53 12.77
CA LYS A 119 -16.95 -4.39 12.98
C LYS A 119 -17.71 -5.72 12.99
N LEU A 120 -17.07 -6.86 12.70
CA LEU A 120 -17.70 -8.19 12.77
C LEU A 120 -17.71 -8.79 14.18
N GLN A 121 -17.01 -8.19 15.14
CA GLN A 121 -17.09 -8.59 16.54
C GLN A 121 -18.32 -7.95 17.18
N CYS A 122 -19.43 -8.70 17.21
CA CYS A 122 -20.56 -8.48 18.11
C CYS A 122 -20.46 -9.44 19.31
#